data_AF-A0A9Q0D7R1-F1
#
_entry.id   AF-A0A9Q0D7R1-F1
#
_cell.length_a   1.000
_cell.length_b   1.000
_cell.length_c   1.000
_cell.angle_alpha   90.00
_cell.angle_beta   90.00
_cell.angle_gamma   90.00
#
_symmetry.space_group_name_H-M   'P 1'
#
loop_
_entity.id
_entity.type
_entity.pdbx_description
1 polymer ?
#
loop_
_entity_poly.entity_id
_entity_poly.type
_entity_poly.pdbx_seq_one_letter_code
_entity_poly.pdbx_strand_id
1 'polypeptide(L)'
;MELVEDVVVYQDDPGTSAVMSERVSGLANSIYREFERLIGKYDEDVVKELMPLVVAVLENLDSVFAENQEHEVELELLKEDNEQLITQYEREKALRKHAEERFIKFEDIQEQEKKDLQNHMIGRLEECESELKKEFNALHQRHTEMIHNYMEHVERIKIQQMSDTAESGTLGRI
;
A
#
# COMPACT_ATOMS: atom_id res chain seq x y z
N MET A 1 19.07 -5.30 -2.06
CA MET A 1 19.59 -5.87 -0.80
C MET A 1 19.13 -7.31 -0.83
N GLU A 2 20.02 -8.22 -1.22
CA GLU A 2 19.76 -9.65 -1.28
C GLU A 2 19.50 -10.16 0.13
N LEU A 3 18.31 -10.73 0.35
CA LEU A 3 18.08 -11.61 1.49
C LEU A 3 18.51 -13.00 1.03
N VAL A 4 19.71 -13.37 1.45
CA VAL A 4 20.20 -14.74 1.35
C VAL A 4 19.31 -15.56 2.27
N GLU A 5 18.40 -16.35 1.68
CA GLU A 5 17.66 -17.38 2.40
C GLU A 5 18.68 -18.42 2.88
N ASP A 6 18.88 -18.44 4.20
CA ASP A 6 19.71 -19.42 4.89
C ASP A 6 18.98 -20.77 4.84
N VAL A 7 19.31 -21.56 3.82
CA VAL A 7 18.87 -22.95 3.70
C VAL A 7 19.57 -23.73 4.81
N VAL A 8 18.90 -23.85 5.94
CA VAL A 8 19.29 -24.77 7.01
C VAL A 8 19.01 -26.18 6.51
N VAL A 9 20.05 -26.83 5.99
CA VAL A 9 20.03 -28.24 5.62
C VAL A 9 19.93 -29.04 6.91
N TYR A 10 18.74 -29.52 7.23
CA TYR A 10 18.58 -30.59 8.22
C TYR A 10 19.32 -31.81 7.69
N GLN A 11 20.52 -32.05 8.21
CA GLN A 11 21.18 -33.33 8.08
C GLN A 11 20.41 -34.30 8.98
N ASP A 12 19.54 -35.10 8.39
CA ASP A 12 19.09 -36.34 8.99
C ASP A 12 20.34 -37.18 9.28
N ASP A 13 20.65 -37.35 10.57
CA ASP A 13 21.57 -38.36 11.04
C ASP A 13 20.79 -39.69 11.12
N PRO A 14 21.01 -40.66 10.22
CA PRO A 14 20.27 -41.92 10.21
C PRO A 14 20.71 -42.88 11.33
N GLY A 15 21.40 -42.37 12.36
CA GLY A 15 22.04 -43.14 13.42
C GLY A 15 21.29 -43.20 14.75
N THR A 16 20.18 -42.47 14.92
CA THR A 16 19.40 -42.59 16.15
C THR A 16 18.54 -43.84 16.07
N SER A 17 19.13 -45.00 16.36
CA SER A 17 18.38 -46.20 16.72
C SER A 17 17.46 -45.80 17.87
N ALA A 18 16.20 -45.52 17.51
CA ALA A 18 15.21 -44.98 18.41
C ALA A 18 15.11 -45.90 19.63
N VAL A 19 15.43 -45.35 20.79
CA VAL A 19 15.27 -46.05 22.05
C VAL A 19 13.79 -46.42 22.15
N MET A 20 13.52 -47.72 22.20
CA MET A 20 12.20 -48.32 22.29
C MET A 20 11.32 -47.54 23.28
N SER A 21 10.10 -47.20 22.89
CA SER A 21 9.22 -46.37 23.72
C SER A 21 9.02 -47.02 25.09
N GLU A 22 9.08 -46.25 26.18
CA GLU A 22 8.88 -46.78 27.54
C GLU A 22 7.56 -47.57 27.66
N ARG A 23 6.54 -47.15 26.89
CA ARG A 23 5.25 -47.85 26.82
C ARG A 23 5.35 -49.19 26.12
N VAL A 24 6.04 -49.26 24.99
CA VAL A 24 6.18 -50.51 24.21
C VAL A 24 7.14 -51.47 24.92
N SER A 25 8.20 -50.95 25.54
CA SER A 25 9.10 -51.72 26.40
C SER A 25 8.36 -52.32 27.61
N GLY A 26 7.47 -51.55 28.25
CA GLY A 26 6.62 -52.05 29.34
C GLY A 26 5.65 -53.16 28.89
N LEU A 27 5.07 -53.03 27.69
CA LEU A 27 4.22 -54.05 27.09
C LEU A 27 5.02 -55.31 26.74
N ALA A 28 6.19 -55.15 26.10
CA ALA A 28 7.09 -56.24 25.76
C ALA A 28 7.49 -57.04 27.01
N ASN A 29 7.93 -56.36 28.07
CA ASN A 29 8.28 -56.99 29.35
C ASN A 29 7.10 -57.80 29.94
N SER A 30 5.88 -57.29 29.84
CA SER A 30 4.69 -57.98 30.33
C SER A 30 4.36 -59.23 29.50
N ILE A 31 4.49 -59.13 28.17
CA ILE A 31 4.23 -60.23 27.24
C ILE A 31 5.29 -61.33 27.38
N TYR A 32 6.58 -60.97 27.42
CA TYR A 32 7.66 -61.95 27.61
C TYR A 32 7.54 -62.69 28.95
N ARG A 33 7.13 -62.00 30.02
CA ARG A 33 6.90 -62.64 31.33
C ARG A 33 5.77 -63.66 31.32
N GLU A 34 4.71 -63.42 30.55
CA GLU A 34 3.64 -64.41 30.36
C GLU A 34 4.07 -65.57 29.46
N PHE A 35 4.90 -65.30 28.45
CA PHE A 35 5.51 -66.37 27.64
C PHE A 35 6.43 -67.27 28.46
N GLU A 36 7.27 -66.73 29.34
CA GLU A 36 8.07 -67.54 30.28
C GLU A 36 7.20 -68.47 31.13
N ARG A 37 6.04 -67.97 31.60
CA ARG A 37 5.09 -68.77 32.39
C ARG A 37 4.43 -69.88 31.56
N LEU A 38 4.14 -69.62 30.28
CA LEU A 38 3.60 -70.59 29.33
C LEU A 38 4.62 -71.69 29.03
N ILE A 39 5.85 -71.32 28.70
CA ILE A 39 6.96 -72.26 28.46
C ILE A 39 7.17 -73.16 29.68
N GLY A 40 7.17 -72.58 30.89
CA GLY A 40 7.35 -73.35 32.13
C GLY A 40 6.26 -74.39 32.41
N LYS A 41 5.07 -74.27 31.79
CA LYS A 41 3.97 -75.24 31.95
C LYS A 41 3.78 -76.18 30.76
N TYR A 42 4.11 -75.76 29.55
CA TYR A 42 3.73 -76.42 28.30
C TYR A 42 4.88 -76.63 27.30
N ASP A 43 6.13 -76.35 27.69
CA ASP A 43 7.33 -76.39 26.83
C ASP A 43 7.40 -75.22 25.81
N GLU A 44 8.53 -75.08 25.12
CA GLU A 44 8.83 -73.99 24.19
C GLU A 44 8.04 -74.08 22.88
N ASP A 45 7.68 -75.30 22.45
CA ASP A 45 6.98 -75.54 21.19
C ASP A 45 5.64 -74.78 21.07
N VAL A 46 4.99 -74.46 22.20
CA VAL A 46 3.72 -73.72 22.19
C VAL A 46 3.85 -72.24 21.81
N VAL A 47 5.03 -71.64 21.92
CA VAL A 47 5.26 -70.21 21.61
C VAL A 47 6.17 -69.99 20.41
N LYS A 48 6.79 -71.03 19.89
CA LYS A 48 7.81 -70.98 18.84
C LYS A 48 7.37 -70.22 17.57
N GLU A 49 6.14 -70.40 17.13
CA GLU A 49 5.58 -69.70 15.95
C GLU A 49 4.95 -68.34 16.31
N LEU A 50 4.53 -68.17 17.57
CA LEU A 50 3.86 -66.95 18.03
C LEU A 50 4.86 -65.84 18.38
N MET A 51 6.02 -66.20 18.93
CA MET A 51 7.03 -65.25 19.38
C MET A 51 7.54 -64.33 18.25
N PRO A 52 7.86 -64.81 17.04
CA PRO A 52 8.24 -63.94 15.92
C PRO A 52 7.14 -62.96 15.52
N LEU A 53 5.86 -63.37 15.59
CA LEU A 53 4.73 -62.49 15.29
C LEU A 53 4.58 -61.38 16.33
N VAL A 54 4.76 -61.71 17.61
CA VAL A 54 4.71 -60.72 18.69
C VAL A 54 5.89 -59.75 18.62
N VAL A 55 7.09 -60.24 18.34
CA VAL A 55 8.26 -59.39 18.10
C VAL A 55 7.97 -58.42 16.95
N ALA A 56 7.49 -58.93 15.80
CA ALA A 56 7.16 -58.08 14.66
C ALA A 56 6.07 -57.05 14.99
N VAL A 57 5.06 -57.39 15.81
CA VAL A 57 4.05 -56.43 16.24
C VAL A 57 4.63 -55.35 17.14
N LEU A 58 5.52 -55.70 18.08
CA LEU A 58 6.18 -54.74 18.96
C LEU A 58 7.12 -53.82 18.19
N GLU A 59 7.92 -54.35 17.26
CA GLU A 59 8.79 -53.56 16.39
C GLU A 59 8.00 -52.58 15.51
N ASN A 60 6.90 -53.04 14.89
CA ASN A 60 6.02 -52.16 14.11
C ASN A 60 5.40 -51.07 14.99
N LEU A 61 5.00 -51.41 16.22
CA LEU A 61 4.45 -50.44 17.15
C LEU A 61 5.48 -49.37 17.53
N ASP A 62 6.72 -49.77 17.81
CA ASP A 62 7.81 -48.83 18.08
C ASP A 62 8.14 -47.94 16.87
N SER A 63 8.17 -48.49 15.66
CA SER A 63 8.37 -47.71 14.43
C SER A 63 7.28 -46.64 14.27
N VAL A 64 6.01 -47.03 14.41
CA VAL A 64 4.88 -46.10 14.32
C VAL A 64 4.90 -45.06 15.45
N PHE A 65 5.38 -45.42 16.64
CA PHE A 65 5.56 -44.44 17.73
C PHE A 65 6.65 -43.42 17.40
N ALA A 66 7.78 -43.85 16.85
CA ALA A 66 8.87 -42.96 16.46
C ALA A 66 8.42 -41.99 15.35
N GLU A 67 7.77 -42.51 14.29
CA GLU A 67 7.21 -41.69 13.20
C GLU A 67 6.19 -40.68 13.71
N ASN A 68 5.29 -41.09 14.62
CA ASN A 68 4.32 -40.16 15.22
C ASN A 68 4.99 -39.04 16.02
N GLN A 69 6.07 -39.34 16.72
CA GLN A 69 6.79 -38.33 17.51
C GLN A 69 7.54 -37.34 16.62
N GLU A 70 8.10 -37.82 15.51
CA GLU A 70 8.70 -36.95 14.48
C GLU A 70 7.65 -36.00 13.88
N HIS A 71 6.48 -36.52 13.51
CA HIS A 71 5.37 -35.69 13.03
C HIS A 71 4.85 -34.69 14.07
N GLU A 72 4.84 -35.05 15.35
CA GLU A 72 4.45 -34.14 16.43
C GLU A 72 5.43 -32.96 16.52
N VAL A 73 6.74 -33.22 16.42
CA VAL A 73 7.77 -32.18 16.39
C VAL A 73 7.63 -31.29 15.15
N GLU A 74 7.44 -31.87 13.97
CA GLU A 74 7.23 -31.11 12.73
C GLU A 74 5.99 -30.20 12.83
N LEU A 75 4.89 -30.70 13.39
CA LEU A 75 3.68 -29.93 13.64
C LEU A 75 3.89 -28.77 14.62
N GLU A 76 4.73 -28.95 15.65
CA GLU A 76 5.07 -27.87 16.57
C GLU A 76 5.91 -26.78 15.89
N LEU A 77 6.91 -27.16 15.09
CA LEU A 77 7.72 -26.22 14.31
C LEU A 77 6.86 -25.41 13.34
N LEU A 78 5.98 -26.07 12.59
CA LEU A 78 5.08 -25.40 11.66
C LEU A 78 4.10 -24.44 12.36
N LYS A 79 3.66 -24.77 13.58
CA LYS A 79 2.83 -23.87 14.38
C LYS A 79 3.61 -22.65 14.84
N GLU A 80 4.85 -22.82 15.28
CA GLU A 80 5.72 -21.72 15.69
C GLU A 80 6.02 -20.77 14.52
N ASP A 81 6.37 -21.32 13.35
CA ASP A 81 6.57 -20.55 12.12
C ASP A 81 5.31 -19.76 11.72
N ASN A 82 4.13 -20.38 11.86
CA ASN A 82 2.86 -19.72 11.57
C ASN A 82 2.60 -18.55 12.52
N GLU A 83 2.87 -18.71 13.82
CA GLU A 83 2.71 -17.66 14.83
C GLU A 83 3.66 -16.48 14.56
N GLN A 84 4.91 -16.78 14.18
CA GLN A 84 5.86 -15.75 13.75
C GLN A 84 5.36 -15.00 12.52
N LEU A 85 4.85 -15.72 11.52
CA LEU A 85 4.34 -15.12 10.28
C LEU A 85 3.13 -14.22 10.54
N ILE A 86 2.22 -14.63 11.42
CA ILE A 86 1.07 -13.80 11.86
C ILE A 86 1.57 -12.52 12.51
N THR A 87 2.52 -12.62 13.45
CA THR A 87 3.09 -11.46 14.15
C THR A 87 3.73 -10.47 13.17
N GLN A 88 4.47 -10.95 12.18
CA GLN A 88 5.07 -10.12 11.13
C GLN A 88 4.00 -9.45 10.25
N TYR A 89 2.98 -10.21 9.84
CA TYR A 89 1.87 -9.69 9.04
C TYR A 89 1.13 -8.56 9.78
N GLU A 90 0.83 -8.72 11.06
CA GLU A 90 0.15 -7.69 11.85
C GLU A 90 0.99 -6.41 11.99
N ARG A 91 2.31 -6.57 12.21
CA ARG A 91 3.24 -5.43 12.25
C ARG A 91 3.26 -4.67 10.94
N GLU A 92 3.39 -5.36 9.81
CA GLU A 92 3.42 -4.74 8.47
C GLU A 92 2.09 -4.06 8.14
N LYS A 93 0.97 -4.70 8.47
CA LYS A 93 -0.37 -4.13 8.31
C LYS A 93 -0.51 -2.82 9.10
N ALA A 94 0.01 -2.75 10.32
CA ALA A 94 0.00 -1.53 11.13
C ALA A 94 0.87 -0.42 10.51
N LEU A 95 2.08 -0.76 10.05
CA LEU A 95 2.98 0.19 9.38
C LEU A 95 2.37 0.75 8.09
N ARG A 96 1.74 -0.11 7.28
CA ARG A 96 1.06 0.30 6.05
C ARG A 96 -0.09 1.26 6.32
N LYS A 97 -0.95 0.94 7.29
CA LYS A 97 -2.05 1.82 7.70
C LYS A 97 -1.53 3.19 8.17
N HIS A 98 -0.48 3.21 8.99
CA HIS A 98 0.13 4.46 9.44
C HIS A 98 0.72 5.27 8.27
N ALA A 99 1.36 4.61 7.30
CA ALA A 99 1.89 5.28 6.11
C ALA A 99 0.77 5.89 5.25
N GLU A 100 -0.32 5.15 5.02
CA GLU A 100 -1.51 5.62 4.29
C GLU A 100 -2.13 6.85 4.97
N GLU A 101 -2.29 6.83 6.29
CA GLU A 101 -2.82 7.98 7.05
C GLU A 101 -1.94 9.23 6.92
N ARG A 102 -0.61 9.07 6.89
CA ARG A 102 0.29 10.21 6.65
C ARG A 102 0.20 10.71 5.21
N PHE A 103 0.04 9.80 4.25
CA PHE A 103 -0.04 10.15 2.84
C PHE A 103 -1.29 10.99 2.55
N ILE A 104 -2.45 10.57 3.07
CA ILE A 104 -3.70 11.33 2.94
C ILE A 104 -3.54 12.75 3.51
N LYS A 105 -3.00 12.88 4.73
CA LYS A 105 -2.76 14.20 5.35
C LYS A 105 -1.83 15.07 4.51
N PHE A 106 -0.81 14.48 3.91
CA PHE A 106 0.12 15.20 3.05
C PHE A 106 -0.56 15.66 1.76
N GLU A 107 -1.37 14.82 1.12
CA GLU A 107 -2.15 15.15 -0.07
C GLU A 107 -3.14 16.29 0.20
N ASP A 108 -3.86 16.24 1.32
CA ASP A 108 -4.78 17.30 1.75
C ASP A 108 -4.07 18.66 1.91
N ILE A 109 -2.88 18.67 2.54
CA ILE A 109 -2.08 19.87 2.72
C ILE A 109 -1.61 20.40 1.35
N GLN A 110 -1.10 19.52 0.48
CA GLN A 110 -0.61 19.92 -0.84
C GLN A 110 -1.73 20.48 -1.73
N GLU A 111 -2.93 19.88 -1.70
CA GLU A 111 -4.06 20.39 -2.48
C GLU A 111 -4.53 21.74 -1.95
N GLN A 112 -4.52 21.93 -0.62
CA GLN A 112 -4.84 23.22 -0.01
C GLN A 112 -3.83 24.30 -0.39
N GLU A 113 -2.52 24.02 -0.30
CA GLU A 113 -1.45 24.94 -0.71
C GLU A 113 -1.57 25.33 -2.19
N LYS A 114 -1.81 24.34 -3.07
CA LYS A 114 -2.02 24.56 -4.50
C LYS A 114 -3.22 25.46 -4.78
N LYS A 115 -4.34 25.22 -4.09
CA LYS A 115 -5.55 26.03 -4.22
C LYS A 115 -5.31 27.46 -3.76
N ASP A 116 -4.60 27.66 -2.65
CA ASP A 116 -4.29 28.99 -2.13
C ASP A 116 -3.38 29.77 -3.08
N LEU A 117 -2.36 29.11 -3.65
CA LEU A 117 -1.51 29.70 -4.69
C LEU A 117 -2.29 30.07 -5.94
N GLN A 118 -3.16 29.17 -6.42
CA GLN A 118 -4.00 29.41 -7.58
C GLN A 118 -4.93 30.62 -7.34
N ASN A 119 -5.58 30.68 -6.18
CA ASN A 119 -6.45 31.80 -5.81
C ASN A 119 -5.67 33.12 -5.77
N HIS A 120 -4.46 33.09 -5.20
CA HIS A 120 -3.61 34.27 -5.16
C HIS A 120 -3.23 34.75 -6.57
N MET A 121 -2.87 33.83 -7.48
CA MET A 121 -2.56 34.17 -8.87
C MET A 121 -3.77 34.75 -9.61
N ILE A 122 -4.95 34.14 -9.44
CA ILE A 122 -6.20 34.63 -10.06
C ILE A 122 -6.49 36.05 -9.58
N GLY A 123 -6.45 36.31 -8.27
CA GLY A 123 -6.72 37.63 -7.73
C GLY A 123 -5.78 38.71 -8.28
N ARG A 124 -4.50 38.39 -8.47
CA ARG A 124 -3.53 39.32 -9.11
C ARG A 124 -3.84 39.58 -10.58
N LEU A 125 -4.27 38.56 -11.32
CA LEU A 125 -4.65 38.72 -12.73
C LEU A 125 -5.91 39.58 -12.87
N GLU A 126 -6.91 39.36 -12.01
CA GLU A 126 -8.13 40.16 -11.97
C GLU A 126 -7.86 41.63 -11.65
N GLU A 127 -6.92 41.90 -10.73
CA GLU A 127 -6.49 43.26 -10.41
C GLU A 127 -5.83 43.94 -11.61
N CYS A 128 -4.86 43.28 -12.26
CA CYS A 128 -4.22 43.80 -13.47
C CYS A 128 -5.23 44.02 -14.61
N GLU A 129 -6.19 43.12 -14.80
CA GLU A 129 -7.24 43.29 -15.82
C GLU A 129 -8.11 44.51 -15.52
N SER A 130 -8.48 44.71 -14.25
CA SER A 130 -9.26 45.87 -13.79
C SER A 130 -8.52 47.18 -14.03
N GLU A 131 -7.23 47.24 -13.72
CA GLU A 131 -6.37 48.39 -13.98
C GLU A 131 -6.29 48.71 -15.48
N LEU A 132 -5.99 47.70 -16.31
CA LEU A 132 -5.90 47.88 -17.75
C LEU A 132 -7.22 48.37 -18.36
N LYS A 133 -8.35 47.87 -17.87
CA LYS A 133 -9.69 48.32 -18.29
C LYS A 133 -9.94 49.78 -17.92
N LYS A 134 -9.50 50.22 -16.73
CA LYS A 134 -9.60 51.62 -16.31
C LYS A 134 -8.76 52.52 -17.22
N GLU A 135 -7.51 52.15 -17.49
CA GLU A 135 -6.62 52.91 -18.37
C GLU A 135 -7.17 53.02 -19.80
N PHE A 136 -7.65 51.90 -20.35
CA PHE A 136 -8.28 51.87 -21.67
C PHE A 136 -9.49 52.82 -21.73
N ASN A 137 -10.37 52.76 -20.74
CA ASN A 137 -11.55 53.63 -20.68
C ASN A 137 -11.17 55.11 -20.60
N ALA A 138 -10.18 55.46 -19.77
CA ALA A 138 -9.69 56.82 -19.64
C ALA A 138 -9.06 57.34 -20.95
N LEU A 139 -8.26 56.50 -21.61
CA LEU A 139 -7.66 56.82 -22.91
C LEU A 139 -8.74 57.02 -23.99
N HIS A 140 -9.72 56.12 -24.04
CA HIS A 140 -10.85 56.21 -24.95
C HIS A 140 -11.66 57.49 -24.72
N GLN A 141 -11.93 57.86 -23.46
CA GLN A 141 -12.61 59.10 -23.12
C GLN A 141 -11.85 60.32 -23.64
N ARG A 142 -10.54 60.40 -23.39
CA ARG A 142 -9.68 61.49 -23.89
C ARG A 142 -9.66 61.57 -25.41
N HIS A 143 -9.60 60.43 -26.09
CA HIS A 143 -9.65 60.37 -27.55
C HIS A 143 -11.01 60.86 -28.08
N THR A 144 -12.10 60.44 -27.47
CA THR A 144 -13.46 60.89 -27.81
C THR A 144 -13.62 62.39 -27.61
N GLU A 145 -13.14 62.95 -26.48
CA GLU A 145 -13.14 64.39 -26.23
C GLU A 145 -12.32 65.16 -27.28
N MET A 146 -11.16 64.64 -27.69
CA MET A 146 -10.34 65.23 -28.73
C MET A 146 -11.09 65.31 -30.07
N ILE A 147 -11.81 64.24 -30.46
CA ILE A 147 -12.63 64.24 -31.67
C ILE A 147 -13.74 65.29 -31.58
N HIS A 148 -14.46 65.35 -30.46
CA HIS A 148 -15.52 66.35 -30.26
C HIS A 148 -14.96 67.77 -30.37
N ASN A 149 -13.85 68.07 -29.69
CA ASN A 149 -13.19 69.38 -29.77
C ASN A 149 -12.78 69.74 -31.20
N TYR A 150 -12.25 68.78 -31.96
CA TYR A 150 -11.88 68.99 -33.36
C TYR A 150 -13.13 69.26 -34.23
N MET A 151 -14.19 68.49 -34.05
CA MET A 151 -15.47 68.70 -34.76
C MET A 151 -16.04 70.10 -34.49
N GLU A 152 -16.12 70.52 -33.22
CA GLU A 152 -16.58 71.87 -32.86
C GLU A 152 -15.71 72.97 -33.47
N HIS A 153 -14.39 72.76 -33.54
CA HIS A 153 -13.49 73.72 -34.16
C HIS A 153 -13.74 73.85 -35.67
N VAL A 154 -13.93 72.72 -36.37
CA VAL A 154 -14.28 72.71 -37.80
C VAL A 154 -15.64 73.38 -38.04
N GLU A 155 -16.64 73.11 -37.21
CA GLU A 155 -17.95 73.74 -37.30
C GLU A 155 -17.89 75.25 -37.10
N ARG A 156 -17.12 75.72 -36.10
CA ARG A 156 -16.87 77.15 -35.88
C ARG A 156 -16.24 77.82 -37.10
N ILE A 157 -15.21 77.21 -37.70
CA ILE A 157 -14.58 77.72 -38.93
C ILE A 157 -15.60 77.78 -40.08
N LYS A 158 -16.41 76.73 -40.24
CA LYS A 158 -17.41 76.64 -41.31
C LYS A 158 -18.46 77.75 -41.19
N ILE A 159 -18.95 78.02 -39.97
CA ILE A 159 -19.93 79.09 -39.72
C ILE A 159 -19.34 80.45 -40.05
N GLN A 160 -18.10 80.73 -39.61
CA GLN A 160 -17.42 82.00 -39.91
C GLN A 160 -17.24 82.21 -41.42
N GLN A 161 -16.85 81.17 -42.16
CA GLN A 161 -16.74 81.26 -43.62
C GLN A 161 -18.10 81.54 -44.28
N MET A 162 -19.19 80.95 -43.77
CA MET A 162 -20.53 81.21 -44.28
C MET A 162 -21.02 82.64 -43.97
N SER A 163 -20.69 83.19 -42.80
CA SER A 163 -21.01 84.59 -42.46
C SER A 163 -20.23 85.57 -43.34
N ASP A 164 -18.93 85.34 -43.54
CA ASP A 164 -18.06 86.20 -44.36
C ASP A 164 -18.50 86.18 -45.84
N THR A 165 -18.99 85.03 -46.33
CA THR A 165 -19.53 84.90 -47.69
C THR A 165 -20.90 85.59 -47.84
N ALA A 166 -21.74 85.58 -46.80
CA ALA A 166 -23.04 86.25 -46.80
C ALA A 166 -22.91 87.79 -46.77
N GLU A 167 -21.98 88.34 -45.98
CA GLU A 167 -21.70 89.78 -45.94
C GLU A 167 -21.09 90.29 -47.27
N SER A 168 -20.19 89.51 -47.88
CA SER A 168 -19.65 89.81 -49.21
C SER A 168 -20.69 89.67 -50.33
N GLY A 169 -21.70 88.81 -50.17
CA GLY A 169 -22.83 88.66 -51.10
C GLY A 169 -23.86 89.80 -51.03
N THR A 170 -24.01 90.44 -49.86
CA THR A 170 -24.86 91.63 -49.70
C THR A 170 -24.20 92.92 -50.18
N LEU A 171 -22.87 93.03 -50.11
CA LEU A 171 -22.12 94.18 -50.65
C LEU A 171 -21.94 94.14 -52.18
N GLY A 172 -22.26 93.01 -52.83
CA GLY A 172 -22.16 92.82 -54.29
C GLY A 172 -23.45 93.08 -55.10
N ARG A 173 -24.52 93.60 -54.49
CA ARG A 173 -25.76 93.97 -55.19
C ARG A 173 -26.00 95.48 -55.11
N ILE A 174 -25.38 96.22 -56.03
CA ILE A 174 -25.81 97.54 -56.54
C ILE A 174 -25.87 97.42 -58.06
#